data_AF-A0AB35WAW0-F1
#
_entry.id   AF-A0AB35WAW0-F1
#
_cell.length_a   1.000
_cell.length_b   1.000
_cell.length_c   1.000
_cell.angle_alpha   90.00
_cell.angle_beta   90.00
_cell.angle_gamma   90.00
#
_symmetry.space_group_name_H-M   'P 1'
#
loop_
_entity.id
_entity.type
_entity.pdbx_description
1 polymer ?
#
loop_
_entity_poly.entity_id
_entity_poly.type
_entity_poly.pdbx_seq_one_letter_code
_entity_poly.pdbx_strand_id
1 'polypeptide(L)' 'MLIYDVFGRHIGVQRQGERWLLFRVDLNERKCSPLRGIIIPDDLPEAEIPCWLGDIFHEAASPCHPDVRLME' A
#
# COMPACT_ATOMS: atom_id res chain seq x y z
N MET A 1 -9.10 -2.29 -6.73
CA MET A 1 -7.86 -2.34 -5.93
C MET A 1 -7.28 -0.96 -6.01
N LEU A 2 -6.98 -0.34 -4.87
CA LEU A 2 -6.35 0.96 -4.83
C LEU A 2 -4.84 0.78 -4.94
N ILE A 3 -4.15 1.64 -5.66
CA ILE A 3 -2.70 1.61 -5.81
C ILE A 3 -2.12 2.86 -5.16
N TYR A 4 -1.17 2.66 -4.26
CA TYR A 4 -0.45 3.74 -3.60
C TYR A 4 1.01 3.73 -4.01
N ASP A 5 1.59 4.91 -4.24
CA ASP A 5 3.03 5.11 -4.11
C ASP A 5 3.36 5.21 -2.63
N VAL A 6 4.01 4.19 -2.09
CA VAL A 6 4.48 4.12 -0.71
C VAL A 6 5.98 4.33 -0.74
N PHE A 7 6.40 5.59 -0.63
CA PHE A 7 7.80 6.00 -0.65
C PHE A 7 8.57 5.48 -1.90
N GLY A 8 7.97 5.58 -3.09
CA GLY A 8 8.57 5.10 -4.34
C GLY A 8 8.34 3.61 -4.64
N ARG A 9 7.53 2.91 -3.83
CA ARG A 9 7.11 1.53 -4.07
C ARG A 9 5.61 1.50 -4.37
N HIS A 10 5.19 0.86 -5.45
CA HIS A 10 3.76 0.72 -5.73
C HIS A 10 3.17 -0.44 -4.93
N ILE A 11 2.24 -0.11 -4.03
CA ILE A 11 1.53 -1.06 -3.18
C ILE A 11 0.05 -1.04 -3.53
N GLY A 12 -0.46 -2.19 -3.96
CA GLY A 12 -1.87 -2.41 -4.20
C GLY A 12 -2.57 -2.84 -2.91
N VAL A 13 -3.70 -2.22 -2.60
CA VAL A 13 -4.56 -2.54 -1.47
C VAL A 13 -5.94 -2.93 -1.99
N GLN A 14 -6.41 -4.09 -1.57
CA GLN A 14 -7.70 -4.62 -2.00
C GLN A 14 -8.49 -5.10 -0.79
N ARG A 15 -9.73 -4.63 -0.66
CA ARG A 15 -10.68 -5.22 0.28
C ARG A 15 -11.19 -6.56 -0.28
N GLN A 16 -11.08 -7.62 0.49
CA GLN A 16 -11.69 -8.92 0.21
C GLN A 16 -12.51 -9.36 1.44
N GLY A 17 -13.83 -9.20 1.34
CA GLY A 17 -14.73 -9.36 2.49
C GLY A 17 -14.37 -8.36 3.58
N GLU A 18 -14.13 -8.87 4.79
CA GLU A 18 -13.79 -8.04 5.94
C GLU A 18 -12.29 -7.74 6.05
N ARG A 19 -11.45 -8.31 5.16
CA ARG A 19 -9.99 -8.18 5.24
C ARG A 19 -9.41 -7.30 4.16
N TRP A 20 -8.28 -6.68 4.48
CA TRP A 20 -7.43 -6.01 3.52
C TRP A 20 -6.31 -6.94 3.04
N LEU A 21 -6.10 -6.97 1.73
CA LEU A 21 -5.00 -7.69 1.09
C LEU A 21 -4.02 -6.69 0.48
N LEU A 22 -2.73 -6.98 0.64
CA LEU A 22 -1.65 -6.19 0.09
C LEU A 22 -0.96 -6.90 -1.06
N PHE A 23 -0.58 -6.11 -2.06
CA PHE A 23 0.12 -6.57 -3.25
C PHE A 23 1.29 -5.63 -3.54
N ARG A 24 2.43 -6.18 -3.95
CA ARG A 24 3.43 -5.41 -4.69
C ARG A 24 2.95 -5.29 -6.12
N VAL A 25 2.90 -4.06 -6.63
CA VAL A 25 2.48 -3.76 -8.00
C VAL A 25 3.72 -3.37 -8.81
N ASP A 26 3.90 -4.02 -9.95
CA ASP A 26 4.82 -3.56 -10.98
C ASP A 26 4.00 -2.91 -12.11
N LEU A 27 4.08 -1.59 -12.23
CA LEU A 27 3.30 -0.83 -13.22
C LEU A 27 3.82 -1.01 -14.65
N ASN A 28 5.11 -1.32 -14.83
CA ASN A 28 5.70 -1.53 -16.16
C ASN A 28 5.26 -2.86 -16.76
N GLU A 29 5.35 -3.93 -15.97
CA GLU A 29 4.97 -5.28 -16.39
C GLU A 29 3.48 -5.59 -16.14
N ARG A 30 2.75 -4.70 -15.47
CA ARG A 30 1.36 -4.88 -15.00
C ARG A 30 1.18 -6.18 -14.19
N LYS A 31 2.17 -6.51 -13.37
CA LYS A 31 2.17 -7.71 -12.52
C LYS A 31 1.86 -7.33 -11.08
N CYS A 32 1.09 -8.19 -10.41
CA CYS A 32 0.79 -8.05 -8.99
C CYS A 32 1.23 -9.33 -8.27
N SER A 33 1.97 -9.18 -7.17
CA SER A 33 2.36 -10.30 -6.31
C SER A 33 1.92 -10.04 -4.87
N PRO A 34 1.38 -11.03 -4.15
CA PRO A 34 0.91 -10.84 -2.78
C PRO A 34 2.06 -10.41 -1.86
N LEU A 35 1.84 -9.35 -1.08
CA LEU A 35 2.77 -8.92 -0.04
C LEU A 35 2.38 -9.60 1.27
N ARG A 36 3.11 -10.66 1.62
CA ARG A 36 2.86 -11.46 2.82
C ARG A 36 3.60 -10.89 4.03
N GLY A 37 3.08 -11.16 5.22
CA GLY A 37 3.70 -10.76 6.49
C GLY A 37 3.29 -9.37 7.00
N ILE A 38 2.43 -8.67 6.28
CA ILE A 38 1.90 -7.35 6.65
C ILE A 38 0.38 -7.46 6.62
N ILE A 39 -0.27 -7.15 7.74
CA ILE A 39 -1.72 -7.30 7.94
C ILE A 39 -2.27 -5.95 8.35
N ILE A 40 -3.15 -5.37 7.53
CA ILE A 40 -3.91 -4.17 7.91
C ILE A 40 -5.07 -4.61 8.81
N PRO A 41 -5.36 -3.90 9.91
CA PRO A 41 -6.55 -4.18 10.74
C PRO A 41 -7.84 -4.19 9.92
N ASP A 42 -8.71 -5.16 10.17
CA ASP A 42 -9.96 -5.36 9.42
C ASP A 42 -10.92 -4.16 9.55
N ASP A 43 -10.93 -3.52 10.73
CA ASP A 43 -11.72 -2.32 11.03
C ASP A 43 -11.13 -1.02 10.46
N LEU A 44 -9.89 -1.04 9.94
CA LEU A 44 -9.27 0.18 9.42
C LEU A 44 -10.08 0.71 8.23
N PRO A 45 -10.60 1.95 8.30
CA PRO A 45 -11.33 2.54 7.20
C PRO A 45 -10.38 2.84 6.03
N GLU A 46 -10.92 2.78 4.82
CA GLU A 46 -10.15 2.99 3.59
C GLU A 46 -9.40 4.34 3.59
N ALA A 47 -10.02 5.38 4.16
CA ALA A 47 -9.45 6.71 4.26
C ALA A 47 -8.18 6.78 5.13
N GLU A 48 -7.97 5.84 6.05
CA GLU A 48 -6.80 5.78 6.94
C GLU A 48 -5.68 4.89 6.39
N ILE A 49 -5.91 4.15 5.30
CA ILE A 49 -4.90 3.30 4.65
C ILE A 49 -3.62 4.07 4.32
N PRO A 50 -3.64 5.31 3.75
CA PRO A 50 -2.41 6.03 3.43
C PRO A 50 -1.56 6.31 4.67
N CYS A 51 -2.21 6.73 5.76
CA CYS A 51 -1.54 7.01 7.04
C CYS A 51 -0.90 5.73 7.60
N TRP A 52 -1.68 4.65 7.63
CA TRP A 52 -1.21 3.35 8.11
C TRP A 52 -0.04 2.80 7.27
N LEU A 53 -0.10 2.93 5.93
CA LEU A 53 1.01 2.56 5.05
C LEU A 53 2.25 3.42 5.34
N GLY A 54 2.05 4.71 5.61
CA GLY A 54 3.12 5.63 6.01
C GLY A 54 3.83 5.15 7.28
N ASP A 55 3.08 4.81 8.32
CA ASP A 55 3.62 4.31 9.59
C ASP A 55 4.38 2.99 9.44
N ILE A 56 3.80 2.02 8.72
CA ILE A 56 4.41 0.69 8.57
C ILE A 56 5.65 0.70 7.67
N PHE A 57 5.68 1.55 6.66
CA PHE A 57 6.77 1.58 5.68
C PHE A 57 7.71 2.78 5.84
N HIS A 58 7.64 3.54 6.94
CA HIS A 58 8.39 4.81 7.11
C HIS A 58 9.91 4.68 6.90
N GLU A 59 10.50 3.50 7.13
CA GLU A 59 11.93 3.24 6.86
C GLU A 59 12.31 3.38 5.38
N ALA A 60 11.35 3.27 4.47
CA ALA A 60 11.56 3.48 3.04
C ALA A 60 11.46 4.97 2.63
N ALA A 61 11.02 5.85 3.53
CA ALA A 61 10.90 7.28 3.25
C ALA A 61 12.25 7.90 2.90
N SER A 62 12.24 8.76 1.90
CA SER A 62 13.45 9.47 1.45
C SER A 62 13.12 10.88 1.00
N PRO A 63 14.10 11.78 0.86
CA PRO A 63 13.84 13.13 0.34
C PRO A 63 13.15 13.16 -1.02
N CYS A 64 13.41 12.17 -1.89
CA CYS A 64 12.77 12.05 -3.20
C CYS A 64 11.34 11.48 -3.11
N HIS A 65 11.07 10.65 -2.11
CA HIS A 65 9.77 10.02 -1.87
C HIS A 65 9.40 10.15 -0.39
N PRO A 66 8.91 11.34 0.03
CA PRO A 66 8.73 11.65 1.45
C PRO A 66 7.37 11.22 2.00
N ASP A 67 6.43 10.80 1.16
CA ASP A 67 5.02 10.67 1.53
C ASP A 67 4.34 9.51 0.76
N VAL A 68 3.19 9.06 1.26
CA VAL A 68 2.36 8.02 0.64
C VAL A 68 1.23 8.66 -0.18
N ARG A 69 1.15 8.34 -1.47
CA ARG A 69 0.20 8.96 -2.40
C ARG A 69 -0.69 7.94 -3.07
N LEU A 70 -2.00 8.19 -3.12
CA LEU A 70 -2.91 7.42 -3.97
C LEU A 70 -2.60 7.70 -5.45
N MET A 71 -2.53 6.65 -6.26
CA MET A 71 -2.26 6.72 -7.69
C MET A 71 -3.49 6.36 -8.54
N GLU A 72 -4.14 5.25 -8.21
CA GLU A 72 -5.28 4.68 -8.98
C GLU A 72 -6.28 3.96 -8.06
#